data_AF-A0A139HBT8-F1
#
_entry.id   AF-A0A139HBT8-F1
#
_cell.length_a   1.000
_cell.length_b   1.000
_cell.length_c   1.000
_cell.angle_alpha   90.00
_cell.angle_beta   90.00
_cell.angle_gamma   90.00
#
_symmetry.space_group_name_H-M   'P 1'
#
loop_
_entity.id
_entity.type
_entity.pdbx_description
1 polymer ?
#
loop_
_entity_poly.entity_id
_entity_poly.type
_entity_poly.pdbx_seq_one_letter_code
_entity_poly.pdbx_strand_id
1 'polypeptide(L)'
;MERLTIATDGSRWSGDAAGCAFAMQWYDGHSSLRIVGFLRAIAPVAHAEFAELAGIELAFEHLLWDLEHGNVRGEVGHIDFVSDCLNAVNKINAVRSGTSEYEGTRVRRVVEMAEQVLGEYGIVVSFRWVRRNTLPEQQDADAWANEASSLSWEHGLVEEQTITRRKRS
;
A
#
# COMPACT_ATOMS: atom_id res chain seq x y z
N MET A 1 22.45 4.42 -5.75
CA MET A 1 21.43 3.71 -4.97
C MET A 1 20.10 4.31 -5.38
N GLU A 2 19.26 3.51 -6.03
CA GLU A 2 17.97 3.94 -6.58
C GLU A 2 16.92 4.00 -5.45
N ARG A 3 15.98 4.93 -5.58
CA ARG A 3 14.90 5.16 -4.62
C ARG A 3 13.56 4.89 -5.30
N LEU A 4 12.82 3.93 -4.78
CA LEU A 4 11.49 3.58 -5.27
C LEU A 4 10.42 4.31 -4.44
N THR A 5 9.36 4.79 -5.09
CA THR A 5 8.18 5.33 -4.40
C THR A 5 6.98 4.46 -4.70
N ILE A 6 6.28 4.04 -3.64
CA ILE A 6 5.04 3.28 -3.68
C ILE A 6 3.95 4.16 -3.05
N ALA A 7 2.99 4.59 -3.85
CA ALA A 7 1.82 5.33 -3.38
C ALA A 7 0.71 4.35 -3.01
N THR A 8 0.04 4.60 -1.89
CA THR A 8 -1.05 3.75 -1.37
C THR A 8 -2.27 4.59 -1.05
N ASP A 9 -3.45 4.04 -1.25
CA ASP A 9 -4.72 4.70 -0.93
C ASP A 9 -5.75 3.69 -0.41
N GLY A 10 -6.64 4.19 0.46
CA GLY A 10 -7.79 3.46 0.97
C GLY A 10 -9.08 4.23 0.75
N SER A 11 -10.06 3.59 0.11
CA SER A 11 -11.38 4.18 -0.12
C SER A 11 -12.47 3.44 0.66
N ARG A 12 -13.42 4.23 1.15
CA ARG A 12 -14.70 3.76 1.68
C ARG A 12 -15.83 4.44 0.91
N TRP A 13 -16.60 3.66 0.16
CA TRP A 13 -17.80 4.13 -0.52
C TRP A 13 -19.05 3.90 0.37
N SER A 14 -20.17 4.52 0.03
CA SER A 14 -21.40 4.51 0.83
C SER A 14 -21.89 3.09 1.14
N GLY A 15 -22.47 2.87 2.33
CA GLY A 15 -23.06 1.58 2.69
C GLY A 15 -22.04 0.50 3.10
N ASP A 16 -20.93 0.96 3.68
CA ASP A 16 -19.85 0.17 4.29
C ASP A 16 -18.86 -0.48 3.34
N ALA A 17 -19.04 -0.43 2.01
CA ALA A 17 -18.06 -0.98 1.06
C ALA A 17 -16.69 -0.28 1.16
N ALA A 18 -15.61 -1.06 1.06
CA ALA A 18 -14.25 -0.57 1.19
C ALA A 18 -13.28 -1.24 0.22
N GLY A 19 -12.23 -0.52 -0.14
CA GLY A 19 -11.20 -0.99 -1.03
C GLY A 19 -9.89 -0.27 -0.77
N CYS A 20 -8.79 -0.90 -1.15
CA CYS A 20 -7.49 -0.28 -1.08
C CYS A 20 -6.70 -0.56 -2.35
N ALA A 21 -5.67 0.24 -2.59
CA ALA A 21 -4.77 0.04 -3.70
C ALA A 21 -3.38 0.56 -3.38
N PHE A 22 -2.43 0.14 -4.21
CA PHE A 22 -1.17 0.83 -4.34
C PHE A 22 -0.78 0.94 -5.81
N ALA A 23 0.10 1.89 -6.08
CA ALA A 23 0.71 2.10 -7.38
C ALA A 23 2.17 2.54 -7.20
N MET A 24 3.00 2.19 -8.18
CA MET A 24 4.40 2.60 -8.24
C MET A 24 4.83 2.77 -9.69
N GLN A 25 5.80 3.64 -9.91
CA GLN A 25 6.52 3.68 -11.18
C GLN A 25 7.47 2.48 -11.27
N TRP A 26 7.33 1.69 -12.33
CA TRP A 26 8.13 0.50 -12.56
C TRP A 26 8.54 0.36 -14.02
N TYR A 27 9.71 -0.22 -14.27
CA TYR A 27 10.17 -0.51 -15.63
C TYR A 27 9.46 -1.76 -16.18
N ASP A 28 8.87 -1.67 -17.36
CA ASP A 28 8.15 -2.78 -18.01
C ASP A 28 9.07 -3.79 -18.73
N GLY A 29 10.37 -3.77 -18.41
CA GLY A 29 11.39 -4.58 -19.08
C GLY A 29 11.83 -4.06 -20.47
N HIS A 30 11.20 -2.99 -20.97
CA HIS A 30 11.48 -2.41 -22.31
C HIS A 30 11.93 -0.95 -22.22
N SER A 31 12.62 -0.59 -21.13
CA SER A 31 13.17 0.75 -20.88
C SER A 31 12.14 1.86 -20.66
N SER A 32 10.83 1.56 -20.61
CA SER A 32 9.79 2.55 -20.31
C SER A 32 9.29 2.42 -18.87
N LEU A 33 9.23 3.55 -18.17
CA LEU A 33 8.59 3.66 -16.86
C LEU A 33 7.08 3.68 -17.06
N ARG A 34 6.37 2.77 -16.40
CA ARG A 34 4.91 2.74 -16.35
C ARG A 34 4.43 2.73 -14.91
N ILE A 35 3.24 3.24 -14.67
CA ILE A 35 2.59 3.08 -13.37
C ILE A 35 1.94 1.69 -13.36
N VAL A 36 2.34 0.90 -12.37
CA VAL A 36 1.80 -0.43 -12.12
C VAL A 36 1.37 -0.52 -10.67
N GLY A 37 0.42 -1.39 -10.40
CA GLY A 37 0.03 -1.64 -9.02
C GLY A 37 -1.07 -2.67 -8.92
N PHE A 38 -1.65 -2.74 -7.73
CA PHE A 38 -2.71 -3.67 -7.42
C PHE A 38 -3.79 -2.97 -6.63
N LEU A 39 -5.01 -3.43 -6.83
CA LEU A 39 -6.16 -3.05 -6.01
C LEU A 39 -6.71 -4.28 -5.30
N ARG A 40 -7.32 -4.06 -4.15
CA ARG A 40 -7.96 -5.07 -3.32
C ARG A 40 -9.29 -4.56 -2.82
N ALA A 41 -10.37 -5.22 -3.23
CA ALA A 41 -11.65 -5.08 -2.53
C ALA A 41 -11.49 -5.73 -1.15
N ILE A 42 -11.90 -5.04 -0.09
CA ILE A 42 -11.95 -5.58 1.27
C ILE A 42 -13.37 -5.54 1.79
N ALA A 43 -13.62 -6.34 2.81
CA ALA A 43 -14.92 -6.32 3.47
C ALA A 43 -15.26 -4.96 4.04
N PRO A 44 -16.55 -4.75 4.31
CA PRO A 44 -16.98 -3.55 4.96
C PRO A 44 -16.25 -3.25 6.26
N VAL A 45 -15.71 -2.03 6.36
CA VAL A 45 -14.96 -1.58 7.54
C VAL A 45 -15.57 -0.33 8.14
N ALA A 46 -15.58 -0.27 9.47
CA ALA A 46 -16.15 0.86 10.20
C ALA A 46 -15.33 2.16 10.02
N HIS A 47 -14.03 2.05 9.69
CA HIS A 47 -13.09 3.16 9.65
C HIS A 47 -12.29 3.21 8.35
N ALA A 48 -12.27 4.37 7.69
CA ALA A 48 -11.52 4.59 6.44
C ALA A 48 -10.02 4.30 6.60
N GLU A 49 -9.44 4.64 7.76
CA GLU A 49 -8.05 4.32 8.09
C GLU A 49 -7.70 2.84 7.95
N PHE A 50 -8.65 1.94 8.19
CA PHE A 50 -8.38 0.52 8.03
C PHE A 50 -8.10 0.16 6.56
N ALA A 51 -8.84 0.76 5.64
CA ALA A 51 -8.60 0.60 4.20
C ALA A 51 -7.23 1.19 3.81
N GLU A 52 -6.84 2.31 4.41
CA GLU A 52 -5.54 2.95 4.18
C GLU A 52 -4.38 2.04 4.61
N LEU A 53 -4.46 1.50 5.84
CA LEU A 53 -3.48 0.54 6.35
C LEU A 53 -3.45 -0.75 5.52
N ALA A 54 -4.61 -1.23 5.06
CA ALA A 54 -4.70 -2.38 4.18
C ALA A 54 -4.05 -2.12 2.80
N GLY A 55 -4.05 -0.88 2.29
CA GLY A 55 -3.34 -0.51 1.06
C GLY A 55 -1.82 -0.59 1.23
N ILE A 56 -1.30 -0.11 2.37
CA ILE A 56 0.12 -0.23 2.73
C ILE A 56 0.52 -1.70 2.88
N GLU A 57 -0.31 -2.50 3.56
CA GLU A 57 -0.07 -3.93 3.75
C GLU A 57 -0.08 -4.71 2.44
N LEU A 58 -1.05 -4.45 1.55
CA LEU A 58 -1.08 -5.00 0.19
C LEU A 58 0.22 -4.69 -0.56
N ALA A 59 0.69 -3.45 -0.49
CA ALA A 59 1.95 -3.05 -1.13
C ALA A 59 3.16 -3.83 -0.59
N PHE A 60 3.23 -4.10 0.71
CA PHE A 60 4.27 -4.94 1.28
C PHE A 60 4.17 -6.41 0.85
N GLU A 61 2.98 -6.99 0.85
CA GLU A 61 2.78 -8.38 0.42
C GLU A 61 3.30 -8.60 -1.01
N HIS A 62 3.05 -7.63 -1.90
CA HIS A 62 3.58 -7.66 -3.25
C HIS A 62 5.09 -7.37 -3.33
N LEU A 63 5.57 -6.40 -2.57
CA LEU A 63 7.00 -6.06 -2.52
C LEU A 63 7.84 -7.24 -2.03
N LEU A 64 7.43 -7.91 -0.96
CA LEU A 64 8.12 -9.08 -0.41
C LEU A 64 8.14 -10.22 -1.41
N TRP A 65 7.01 -10.50 -2.06
CA TRP A 65 6.96 -11.49 -3.14
C TRP A 65 7.94 -11.14 -4.28
N ASP A 66 7.97 -9.89 -4.72
CA ASP A 66 8.89 -9.43 -5.77
C ASP A 66 10.38 -9.51 -5.33
N LEU A 67 10.68 -9.24 -4.06
CA LEU A 67 12.04 -9.36 -3.51
C LEU A 67 12.49 -10.83 -3.42
N GLU A 68 11.63 -11.71 -2.91
CA GLU A 68 11.88 -13.15 -2.82
C GLU A 68 12.14 -13.80 -4.19
N HIS A 69 11.47 -13.31 -5.23
CA HIS A 69 11.57 -13.83 -6.59
C HIS A 69 12.61 -13.07 -7.45
N GLY A 70 13.33 -12.11 -6.88
CA GLY A 70 14.38 -11.35 -7.58
C GLY A 70 13.85 -10.42 -8.68
N ASN A 71 12.58 -9.99 -8.60
CA ASN A 71 11.98 -9.05 -9.53
C ASN A 71 12.36 -7.60 -9.24
N VAL A 72 12.76 -7.29 -8.00
CA VAL A 72 13.28 -5.95 -7.63
C VAL A 72 14.73 -5.82 -8.05
N ARG A 73 15.06 -4.73 -8.75
CA ARG A 73 16.45 -4.44 -9.14
C ARG A 73 17.32 -4.31 -7.90
N GLY A 74 18.45 -5.03 -7.86
CA GLY A 74 19.42 -4.97 -6.74
C GLY A 74 20.09 -3.61 -6.52
N GLU A 75 19.75 -2.58 -7.30
CA GLU A 75 20.20 -1.20 -7.14
C GLU A 75 19.30 -0.37 -6.21
N VAL A 76 18.07 -0.85 -5.94
CA VAL A 76 17.13 -0.21 -5.01
C VAL A 76 17.64 -0.42 -3.58
N GLY A 77 17.99 0.67 -2.91
CA GLY A 77 18.39 0.63 -1.49
C GLY A 77 17.47 1.41 -0.57
N HIS A 78 16.46 2.09 -1.13
CA HIS A 78 15.46 2.83 -0.36
C HIS A 78 14.09 2.76 -1.04
N ILE A 79 13.06 2.38 -0.29
CA ILE A 79 11.65 2.42 -0.70
C ILE A 79 10.88 3.42 0.18
N ASP A 80 10.14 4.32 -0.45
CA ASP A 80 9.20 5.22 0.20
C ASP A 80 7.77 4.75 -0.01
N PHE A 81 7.08 4.47 1.09
CA PHE A 81 5.64 4.35 1.11
C PHE A 81 5.02 5.72 1.36
N VAL A 82 4.18 6.17 0.44
CA VAL A 82 3.50 7.47 0.53
C VAL A 82 2.00 7.28 0.57
N SER A 83 1.33 7.97 1.48
CA SER A 83 -0.13 7.96 1.67
C SER A 83 -0.60 9.37 2.01
N ASP A 84 -1.84 9.73 1.64
CA ASP A 84 -2.50 10.95 2.10
C ASP A 84 -3.25 10.80 3.42
N CYS A 85 -3.35 9.58 3.96
CA CYS A 85 -3.85 9.33 5.29
C CYS A 85 -2.76 9.60 6.35
N LEU A 86 -2.71 10.85 6.82
CA LEU A 86 -1.77 11.28 7.86
C LEU A 86 -1.86 10.42 9.13
N ASN A 87 -3.06 9.97 9.49
CA ASN A 87 -3.27 9.16 10.70
C ASN A 87 -2.59 7.79 10.59
N ALA A 88 -2.73 7.11 9.44
CA ALA A 88 -2.09 5.82 9.19
C ALA A 88 -0.55 5.96 9.25
N VAL A 89 0.01 6.96 8.57
CA VAL A 89 1.45 7.26 8.58
C VAL A 89 1.95 7.54 9.99
N ASN A 90 1.23 8.36 10.77
CA ASN A 90 1.61 8.70 12.13
C ASN A 90 1.60 7.48 13.06
N LYS A 91 0.59 6.61 12.95
CA LYS A 91 0.54 5.37 13.77
C LYS A 91 1.71 4.44 13.46
N ILE A 92 2.02 4.22 12.19
CA ILE A 92 3.17 3.40 11.79
C ILE A 92 4.47 3.98 12.34
N ASN A 93 4.69 5.29 12.16
CA ASN A 93 5.90 5.96 12.65
C ASN A 93 5.97 5.99 14.19
N ALA A 94 4.84 6.06 14.89
CA ALA A 94 4.80 6.01 16.35
C ALA A 94 5.18 4.62 16.88
N VAL A 95 4.65 3.55 16.28
CA VAL A 95 5.01 2.17 16.63
C VAL A 95 6.48 1.90 16.31
N ARG A 96 6.93 2.26 15.11
CA ARG A 96 8.32 2.04 14.67
C ARG A 96 9.35 2.80 15.52
N SER A 97 8.99 3.95 16.07
CA SER A 97 9.87 4.72 16.95
C SER A 97 9.81 4.29 18.42
N GLY A 98 8.97 3.29 18.76
CA GLY A 98 8.74 2.86 20.15
C GLY A 98 7.99 3.89 21.00
N THR A 99 7.38 4.90 20.38
CA THR A 99 6.62 5.95 21.08
C THR A 99 5.16 5.56 21.34
N SER A 100 4.70 4.45 20.74
CA SER A 100 3.38 3.88 20.96
C SER A 100 3.40 2.36 20.80
N GLU A 101 2.67 1.65 21.66
CA GLU A 101 2.40 0.21 21.52
C GLU A 101 1.02 -0.02 20.88
N TYR A 102 0.66 0.76 19.85
CA TYR A 102 -0.67 0.67 19.22
C TYR A 102 -1.05 -0.78 18.94
N GLU A 103 -2.12 -1.25 19.60
CA GLU A 103 -2.51 -2.67 19.60
C GLU A 103 -3.15 -3.14 18.28
N GLY A 104 -3.34 -2.23 17.31
CA GLY A 104 -3.90 -2.57 16.01
C GLY A 104 -2.99 -3.51 15.23
N THR A 105 -3.48 -4.73 14.96
CA THR A 105 -2.75 -5.82 14.31
C THR A 105 -2.09 -5.42 12.98
N ARG A 106 -2.77 -4.62 12.14
CA ARG A 106 -2.22 -4.17 10.84
C ARG A 106 -1.02 -3.22 10.98
N VAL A 107 -1.04 -2.31 11.95
CA VAL A 107 0.09 -1.37 12.14
C VAL A 107 1.34 -2.14 12.55
N ARG A 108 1.20 -3.08 13.50
CA ARG A 108 2.29 -3.98 13.89
C ARG A 108 2.80 -4.80 12.70
N ARG A 109 1.90 -5.43 11.95
CA ARG A 109 2.25 -6.22 10.76
C ARG A 109 3.01 -5.38 9.73
N VAL A 110 2.59 -4.15 9.46
CA VAL A 110 3.28 -3.22 8.54
C VAL A 110 4.70 -2.89 9.03
N VAL A 111 4.87 -2.66 10.33
CA VAL A 111 6.21 -2.42 10.92
C VAL A 111 7.09 -3.66 10.82
N GLU A 112 6.57 -4.83 11.17
CA GLU A 112 7.28 -6.11 11.06
C GLU A 112 7.75 -6.40 9.61
N MET A 113 6.88 -6.15 8.62
CA MET A 113 7.26 -6.28 7.20
C MET A 113 8.33 -5.27 6.78
N ALA A 114 8.26 -4.03 7.27
CA ALA A 114 9.29 -3.02 6.99
C ALA A 114 10.65 -3.40 7.60
N GLU A 115 10.65 -3.99 8.80
CA GLU A 115 11.85 -4.52 9.46
C GLU A 115 12.40 -5.74 8.72
N GLN A 116 11.53 -6.63 8.23
CA GLN A 116 11.92 -7.76 7.39
C GLN A 116 12.63 -7.27 6.11
N VAL A 117 12.06 -6.28 5.41
CA VAL A 117 12.67 -5.71 4.20
C VAL A 117 14.08 -5.17 4.47
N LEU A 118 14.29 -4.52 5.61
CA LEU A 118 15.61 -4.05 6.01
C LEU A 118 16.56 -5.20 6.38
N GLY A 119 16.10 -6.14 7.20
CA GLY A 119 16.93 -7.21 7.75
C GLY A 119 17.36 -8.25 6.72
N GLU A 120 16.47 -8.61 5.79
CA GLU A 120 16.72 -9.67 4.81
C GLU A 120 17.30 -9.13 3.50
N TYR A 121 16.92 -7.92 3.09
CA TYR A 121 17.27 -7.37 1.78
C TYR A 121 18.17 -6.13 1.86
N GLY A 122 18.42 -5.58 3.06
CA GLY A 122 19.26 -4.39 3.24
C GLY A 122 18.63 -3.11 2.68
N ILE A 123 17.32 -3.09 2.46
CA ILE A 123 16.59 -1.96 1.85
C ILE A 123 15.96 -1.12 2.95
N VAL A 124 16.26 0.18 2.96
CA VAL A 124 15.65 1.11 3.91
C VAL A 124 14.21 1.43 3.48
N VAL A 125 13.27 1.29 4.41
CA VAL A 125 11.87 1.71 4.18
C VAL A 125 11.56 2.98 4.93
N SER A 126 10.85 3.93 4.30
CA SER A 126 10.30 5.12 4.97
C SER A 126 8.82 5.32 4.67
N PHE A 127 8.09 5.89 5.63
CA PHE A 127 6.67 6.20 5.52
C PHE A 127 6.49 7.71 5.53
N ARG A 128 5.87 8.27 4.49
CA ARG A 128 5.70 9.71 4.35
C ARG A 128 4.25 10.04 4.07
N TRP A 129 3.76 11.05 4.77
CA TRP A 129 2.50 11.68 4.40
C TRP A 129 2.74 12.62 3.22
N VAL A 130 1.90 12.54 2.21
CA VAL A 130 1.87 13.48 1.09
C VAL A 130 0.44 13.93 0.87
N ARG A 131 0.24 15.19 0.47
CA ARG A 131 -1.11 15.67 0.13
C ARG A 131 -1.65 14.87 -1.06
N ARG A 132 -2.96 14.56 -1.05
CA ARG A 132 -3.66 13.92 -2.18
C ARG A 132 -3.35 14.59 -3.52
N ASN A 133 -3.26 13.78 -4.57
CA ASN A 133 -3.02 14.20 -5.97
C ASN A 133 -1.68 14.91 -6.22
N THR A 134 -0.65 14.66 -5.42
CA THR A 134 0.68 15.28 -5.62
C THR A 134 1.63 14.45 -6.48
N LEU A 135 1.40 13.14 -6.59
CA LEU A 135 2.20 12.22 -7.40
C LEU A 135 1.30 11.50 -8.41
N PRO A 136 1.79 11.18 -9.62
CA PRO A 136 1.03 10.40 -10.60
C PRO A 136 0.53 9.06 -10.06
N GLU A 137 1.39 8.33 -9.32
CA GLU A 137 1.04 7.02 -8.75
C GLU A 137 -0.06 7.17 -7.70
N GLN A 138 -0.12 8.30 -7.00
CA GLN A 138 -1.15 8.55 -6.01
C GLN A 138 -2.53 8.75 -6.66
N GLN A 139 -2.58 9.38 -7.84
CA GLN A 139 -3.85 9.54 -8.58
C GLN A 139 -4.39 8.18 -9.03
N ASP A 140 -3.50 7.29 -9.49
CA ASP A 140 -3.86 5.93 -9.87
C ASP A 140 -4.26 5.08 -8.66
N ALA A 141 -3.51 5.16 -7.55
CA ALA A 141 -3.87 4.47 -6.31
C ALA A 141 -5.26 4.91 -5.83
N ASP A 142 -5.57 6.21 -5.81
CA ASP A 142 -6.90 6.73 -5.44
C ASP A 142 -8.00 6.21 -6.38
N ALA A 143 -7.80 6.33 -7.70
CA ALA A 143 -8.76 5.82 -8.67
C ALA A 143 -9.03 4.31 -8.49
N TRP A 144 -7.98 3.52 -8.26
CA TRP A 144 -8.07 2.07 -8.09
C TRP A 144 -8.62 1.65 -6.73
N ALA A 145 -8.38 2.41 -5.66
CA ALA A 145 -9.00 2.18 -4.36
C ALA A 145 -10.52 2.41 -4.42
N ASN A 146 -10.97 3.45 -5.14
CA ASN A 146 -12.39 3.69 -5.39
C ASN A 146 -13.03 2.58 -6.25
N GLU A 147 -12.33 2.10 -7.28
CA GLU A 147 -12.76 0.92 -8.05
C GLU A 147 -12.86 -0.33 -7.15
N ALA A 148 -11.87 -0.57 -6.28
CA ALA A 148 -11.89 -1.67 -5.34
C ALA A 148 -13.06 -1.60 -4.36
N SER A 149 -13.38 -0.40 -3.87
CA SER A 149 -14.55 -0.18 -3.02
C SER A 149 -15.85 -0.45 -3.77
N SER A 150 -15.92 -0.09 -5.05
CA SER A 150 -17.05 -0.42 -5.93
C SER A 150 -17.22 -1.93 -6.11
N LEU A 151 -16.12 -2.66 -6.34
CA LEU A 151 -16.13 -4.12 -6.43
C LEU A 151 -16.59 -4.78 -5.12
N SER A 152 -16.20 -4.24 -3.97
CA SER A 152 -16.65 -4.73 -2.66
C SER A 152 -18.18 -4.67 -2.53
N TRP A 153 -18.78 -3.57 -2.99
CA TRP A 153 -20.23 -3.41 -3.04
C TRP A 153 -20.91 -4.37 -4.03
N GLU A 154 -20.40 -4.46 -5.26
CA GLU A 154 -20.96 -5.34 -6.31
C GLU A 154 -20.95 -6.82 -5.91
N HIS A 155 -19.90 -7.25 -5.23
CA HIS A 155 -19.73 -8.63 -4.80
C HIS A 155 -20.39 -8.93 -3.45
N GLY A 156 -20.98 -7.94 -2.78
CA GLY A 156 -21.70 -8.11 -1.52
C GLY A 156 -20.83 -8.73 -0.43
N LEU A 157 -19.57 -8.31 -0.31
CA LEU A 157 -18.64 -8.89 0.65
C LEU A 157 -19.16 -8.72 2.08
N VAL A 158 -19.33 -9.84 2.80
CA VAL A 158 -19.94 -9.88 4.15
C VAL A 158 -18.91 -10.07 5.28
N GLU A 159 -17.71 -10.55 4.93
CA GLU A 159 -16.55 -10.77 5.82
C GLU A 159 -15.27 -10.50 5.04
N GLU A 160 -14.11 -10.35 5.71
CA GLU A 160 -12.82 -10.02 5.09
C GLU A 160 -12.44 -11.02 3.99
N GLN A 161 -12.91 -10.72 2.79
CA GLN A 161 -12.66 -11.45 1.56
C GLN A 161 -11.98 -10.49 0.60
N THR A 162 -10.87 -10.96 0.05
CA THR A 162 -9.95 -10.15 -0.73
C THR A 162 -10.08 -10.54 -2.20
N ILE A 163 -10.42 -9.56 -3.04
CA ILE A 163 -10.33 -9.70 -4.50
C ILE A 163 -9.21 -8.79 -4.99
N THR A 164 -8.10 -9.38 -5.42
CA THR A 164 -6.91 -8.64 -5.88
C THR A 164 -6.83 -8.60 -7.40
N ARG A 165 -6.55 -7.43 -8.00
CA ARG A 165 -6.32 -7.27 -9.45
C ARG A 165 -5.10 -6.42 -9.74
N ARG A 166 -4.29 -6.82 -10.72
CA ARG A 166 -3.15 -6.04 -11.22
C ARG A 166 -3.62 -4.96 -12.19
N LYS A 167 -3.05 -3.75 -12.09
CA LYS A 167 -3.39 -2.58 -12.92
C LYS A 167 -2.13 -2.02 -13.61
N ARG A 168 -2.36 -1.35 -14.74
CA ARG A 168 -1.35 -0.65 -15.56
C ARG A 168 -1.99 0.59 -16.17
N SER A 169 -1.30 1.73 -16.12
CA SER A 169 -1.70 3.00 -16.76
C SER A 169 -0.91 3.28 -18.03
#